data_AF-A0A834VMP6-F1
#
_entry.id   AF-A0A834VMP6-F1
#
_cell.length_a   1.000
_cell.length_b   1.000
_cell.length_c   1.000
_cell.angle_alpha   90.00
_cell.angle_beta   90.00
_cell.angle_gamma   90.00
#
_symmetry.space_group_name_H-M   'P 1'
#
loop_
_entity.id
_entity.type
_entity.pdbx_description
1 polymer ?
#
loop_
_entity_poly.entity_id
_entity_poly.type
_entity_poly.pdbx_seq_one_letter_code
_entity_poly.pdbx_strand_id
1 'polypeptide(L)'
;MTGASATASVPADGVPRFVTDLFRGSAISSASGDILGTSAQLTGFQDLTKCQLLNLNIPGWTIDLDGRAKNFVDLDGDVTKPIPTWLNGFTFHCEKPQE
;
A
#
# COMPACT_ATOMS: atom_id res chain seq x y z
N MET A 1 -17.98 -2.47 -8.01
CA MET A 1 -16.79 -2.37 -7.14
C MET A 1 -17.28 -2.39 -5.71
N THR A 2 -16.91 -3.39 -4.93
CA THR A 2 -17.27 -3.48 -3.52
C THR A 2 -16.47 -2.41 -2.76
N GLY A 3 -17.10 -1.60 -1.91
CA GLY A 3 -16.40 -0.66 -1.02
C GLY A 3 -15.63 -1.37 0.10
N ALA A 4 -14.95 -2.47 -0.23
CA ALA A 4 -14.20 -3.29 0.71
C ALA A 4 -12.91 -2.57 1.07
N SER A 5 -12.58 -2.59 2.35
CA SER A 5 -11.32 -2.09 2.89
C SER A 5 -10.74 -3.12 3.85
N ALA A 6 -9.43 -3.09 4.01
CA ALA A 6 -8.69 -3.88 4.97
C ALA A 6 -7.57 -3.04 5.57
N THR A 7 -7.10 -3.42 6.76
CA THR A 7 -6.03 -2.71 7.46
C THR A 7 -4.96 -3.69 7.90
N ALA A 8 -3.70 -3.26 7.77
CA ALA A 8 -2.54 -3.97 8.28
C ALA A 8 -1.62 -2.97 9.02
N SER A 9 -0.88 -3.45 10.02
CA SER A 9 0.12 -2.65 10.73
C SER A 9 1.52 -2.99 10.20
N VAL A 10 2.27 -1.96 9.81
CA VAL A 10 3.66 -2.12 9.32
C VAL A 10 4.60 -1.33 10.24
N PRO A 11 5.55 -2.02 10.91
CA PRO A 11 6.61 -1.36 11.66
C PRO A 11 7.45 -0.45 10.77
N ALA A 12 7.84 0.71 11.29
CA ALA A 12 8.74 1.65 10.63
C ALA A 12 10.21 1.23 10.81
N ASP A 13 10.55 0.01 10.39
CA ASP A 13 11.86 -0.63 10.55
C ASP A 13 12.64 -0.79 9.23
N GLY A 14 12.11 -0.26 8.13
CA GLY A 14 12.69 -0.36 6.79
C GLY A 14 12.60 -1.74 6.16
N VAL A 15 11.97 -2.72 6.81
CA VAL A 15 11.89 -4.09 6.29
C VAL A 15 10.75 -4.21 5.27
N PRO A 16 11.03 -4.59 4.00
CA PRO A 16 9.99 -4.86 3.01
C PRO A 16 9.12 -6.04 3.38
N ARG A 17 7.80 -5.86 3.30
CA ARG A 17 6.80 -6.91 3.54
C ARG A 17 5.92 -7.06 2.31
N PHE A 18 5.70 -8.29 1.86
CA PHE A 18 4.81 -8.52 0.72
C PHE A 18 3.38 -8.10 1.05
N VAL A 19 2.74 -7.37 0.13
CA VAL A 19 1.35 -6.95 0.32
C VAL A 19 0.41 -8.16 0.40
N THR A 20 0.75 -9.26 -0.28
CA THR A 20 0.02 -10.53 -0.16
C THR A 20 0.00 -11.06 1.28
N ASP A 21 1.12 -11.01 1.99
CA ASP A 21 1.19 -11.50 3.37
C ASP A 21 0.47 -10.58 4.35
N LEU A 22 0.48 -9.26 4.10
CA LEU A 22 -0.23 -8.27 4.92
C LEU A 22 -1.75 -8.40 4.83
N PHE A 23 -2.29 -8.79 3.68
CA PHE A 23 -3.74 -8.75 3.40
C PHE A 23 -4.37 -10.09 3.03
N ARG A 24 -3.63 -11.20 3.13
CA ARG A 24 -4.15 -12.55 2.86
C ARG A 24 -5.42 -12.82 3.67
N GLY A 25 -6.48 -13.26 2.99
CA GLY A 25 -7.75 -13.61 3.64
C GLY A 25 -8.58 -12.42 4.13
N SER A 26 -8.15 -11.19 3.86
CA SER A 26 -8.93 -9.99 4.16
C SER A 26 -10.03 -9.75 3.12
N ALA A 27 -10.88 -8.75 3.35
CA ALA A 27 -11.97 -8.38 2.45
C ALA A 27 -11.52 -7.90 1.05
N ILE A 28 -10.24 -7.53 0.88
CA ILE A 28 -9.67 -7.14 -0.42
C ILE A 28 -8.95 -8.30 -1.13
N SER A 29 -8.89 -9.47 -0.49
CA SER A 29 -8.41 -10.70 -1.10
C SER A 29 -9.52 -11.33 -1.95
N SER A 30 -9.22 -11.59 -3.21
CA SER A 30 -10.10 -12.35 -4.10
C SER A 30 -10.17 -13.82 -3.66
N ALA A 31 -11.10 -14.57 -4.27
CA ALA A 31 -11.19 -16.02 -4.09
C ALA A 31 -9.94 -16.77 -4.60
N SER A 32 -9.20 -16.21 -5.56
CA SER A 32 -7.92 -16.74 -6.05
C SER A 32 -6.72 -16.33 -5.19
N GLY A 33 -6.92 -15.49 -4.17
CA GLY A 33 -5.85 -14.97 -3.31
C GLY A 33 -5.17 -13.71 -3.85
N ASP A 34 -5.73 -13.08 -4.89
CA ASP A 34 -5.24 -11.81 -5.41
C ASP A 34 -5.66 -10.65 -4.50
N ILE A 35 -4.72 -9.77 -4.22
CA ILE A 35 -4.98 -8.51 -3.52
C ILE A 35 -5.21 -7.44 -4.57
N LEU A 36 -6.42 -6.91 -4.60
CA LEU A 36 -6.83 -5.84 -5.49
C LEU A 36 -7.17 -4.59 -4.68
N GLY A 37 -6.65 -3.44 -5.10
CA GLY A 37 -6.95 -2.16 -4.47
C GLY A 37 -7.05 -1.04 -5.49
N THR A 38 -7.81 0.00 -5.18
CA THR A 38 -7.89 1.23 -5.99
C THR A 38 -7.12 2.37 -5.34
N SER A 39 -7.04 2.38 -4.01
CA SER A 39 -6.33 3.39 -3.25
C SER A 39 -5.65 2.77 -2.03
N ALA A 40 -4.68 3.49 -1.47
CA ALA A 40 -4.05 3.17 -0.20
C ALA A 40 -4.01 4.42 0.68
N GLN A 41 -4.17 4.22 1.99
CA GLN A 41 -4.13 5.30 2.97
C GLN A 41 -3.37 4.89 4.23
N LEU A 42 -2.49 5.77 4.70
CA LEU A 42 -1.95 5.70 6.05
C LEU A 42 -2.98 6.30 7.01
N THR A 43 -3.49 5.50 7.95
CA THR A 43 -4.51 5.93 8.93
C THR A 43 -3.97 6.10 10.34
N GLY A 44 -2.80 5.50 10.63
CA GLY A 44 -2.06 5.68 11.88
C GLY A 44 -0.56 5.74 11.58
N PHE A 45 0.04 6.91 11.77
CA PHE A 45 1.43 7.20 11.42
C PHE A 45 1.99 8.27 12.35
N GLN A 46 3.33 8.34 12.43
CA GLN A 46 4.02 9.50 13.00
C GLN A 46 4.33 10.50 11.88
N ASP A 47 4.37 11.80 12.20
CA ASP A 47 4.44 12.90 11.22
C ASP A 47 5.54 12.77 10.16
N LEU A 48 6.67 12.16 10.50
CA LEU A 48 7.83 12.05 9.63
C LEU A 48 8.02 10.65 9.05
N THR A 49 7.07 9.74 9.26
CA THR A 49 7.13 8.38 8.71
C THR A 49 7.07 8.45 7.19
N LYS A 50 8.02 7.81 6.53
CA LYS A 50 8.03 7.62 5.08
C LYS A 50 7.72 6.17 4.78
N CYS A 51 6.83 5.91 3.85
CA CYS A 51 6.46 4.57 3.44
C CYS A 51 6.49 4.46 1.92
N GLN A 52 6.79 3.28 1.41
CA GLN A 52 6.83 3.04 -0.02
C GLN A 52 6.16 1.72 -0.36
N LEU A 53 5.27 1.76 -1.35
CA LEU A 53 4.81 0.60 -2.09
C LEU A 53 5.72 0.44 -3.31
N LEU A 54 6.49 -0.64 -3.35
CA LEU A 54 7.43 -0.94 -4.42
C LEU A 54 6.94 -2.15 -5.21
N ASN A 55 6.71 -1.99 -6.51
CA ASN A 55 6.40 -3.10 -7.41
C ASN A 55 7.68 -3.84 -7.81
N LEU A 56 7.76 -5.12 -7.51
CA LEU A 56 8.90 -5.97 -7.85
C LEU A 56 8.83 -6.50 -9.30
N ASN A 57 7.66 -6.44 -9.94
CA ASN A 57 7.46 -6.93 -11.31
C ASN A 57 7.62 -5.84 -12.36
N ILE A 58 7.49 -4.56 -11.98
CA ILE A 58 7.59 -3.42 -12.89
C ILE A 58 8.69 -2.48 -12.37
N PRO A 59 9.89 -2.50 -12.98
CA PRO A 59 11.01 -1.68 -12.54
C PRO A 59 10.66 -0.20 -12.46
N GLY A 60 11.00 0.43 -11.33
CA GLY A 60 10.78 1.85 -11.10
C GLY A 60 9.36 2.25 -10.72
N TRP A 61 8.41 1.31 -10.62
CA TRP A 61 7.09 1.61 -10.09
C TRP A 61 7.12 1.62 -8.56
N THR A 62 7.42 2.80 -8.03
CA THR A 62 7.37 3.13 -6.61
C THR A 62 6.24 4.12 -6.34
N ILE A 63 5.45 3.85 -5.31
CA ILE A 63 4.42 4.76 -4.82
C ILE A 63 4.80 5.20 -3.41
N ASP A 64 5.18 6.47 -3.28
CA ASP A 64 5.50 7.07 -2.00
C ASP A 64 4.24 7.46 -1.23
N LEU A 65 4.23 7.13 0.07
CA LEU A 65 3.28 7.56 1.08
C LEU A 65 4.03 8.23 2.23
N ASP A 66 3.49 9.32 2.74
CA ASP A 66 4.06 10.12 3.82
C ASP A 66 2.96 10.45 4.82
N GLY A 67 3.23 10.29 6.12
CA GLY A 67 2.25 10.54 7.16
C GLY A 67 1.57 11.92 7.06
N ARG A 68 2.32 13.00 6.85
CA ARG A 68 1.75 14.36 6.84
C ARG A 68 1.43 14.85 5.44
N ALA A 69 2.32 14.64 4.48
CA ALA A 69 2.24 15.30 3.17
C ALA A 69 1.46 14.50 2.12
N LYS A 70 1.48 13.17 2.19
CA LYS A 70 0.95 12.29 1.15
C LYS A 70 0.46 10.98 1.76
N ASN A 71 -0.52 11.06 2.65
CA ASN A 71 -1.02 9.90 3.39
C ASN A 71 -2.10 9.11 2.65
N PHE A 72 -2.48 9.55 1.45
CA PHE A 72 -3.44 8.90 0.58
C PHE A 72 -2.90 8.88 -0.85
N VAL A 73 -3.20 7.80 -1.58
CA VAL A 73 -2.85 7.68 -2.99
C VAL A 73 -3.87 6.83 -3.73
N ASP A 74 -4.26 7.26 -4.93
CA ASP A 74 -4.91 6.41 -5.93
C ASP A 74 -3.83 5.58 -6.65
N LEU A 75 -3.99 4.25 -6.63
CA LEU A 75 -2.93 3.30 -6.99
C LEU A 75 -2.61 3.28 -8.49
N ASP A 76 -3.56 3.69 -9.32
CA ASP A 76 -3.40 3.90 -10.76
C ASP A 76 -2.99 5.34 -11.12
N GLY A 77 -3.01 6.26 -10.14
CA GLY A 77 -2.75 7.68 -10.32
C GLY A 77 -3.89 8.49 -10.93
N ASP A 78 -5.08 7.93 -11.15
CA ASP A 78 -6.23 8.61 -11.74
C ASP A 78 -7.39 8.71 -10.73
N VAL A 79 -7.50 9.85 -10.06
CA VAL A 79 -8.53 10.13 -9.06
C VAL A 79 -9.97 10.14 -9.63
N THR A 80 -10.12 10.16 -10.96
CA THR A 80 -11.42 10.28 -11.62
C THR A 80 -12.12 8.93 -11.80
N LYS A 81 -11.38 7.81 -11.66
CA LYS A 81 -11.89 6.47 -11.90
C LYS A 81 -11.30 5.48 -10.91
N PRO A 82 -12.10 4.59 -10.34
CA PRO A 82 -11.55 3.59 -9.45
C PRO A 82 -11.12 2.39 -10.29
N ILE A 83 -9.88 2.37 -10.79
CA ILE A 83 -9.33 1.22 -11.54
C ILE A 83 -8.61 0.29 -10.54
N PRO A 84 -8.99 -1.00 -10.45
CA PRO A 84 -8.27 -1.94 -9.60
C PRO A 84 -6.83 -2.11 -10.07
N THR A 85 -5.90 -1.89 -9.15
CA THR A 85 -4.50 -2.25 -9.29
C THR A 85 -4.26 -3.60 -8.60
N TRP A 86 -3.53 -4.48 -9.27
CA TRP A 86 -3.12 -5.76 -8.71
C TRP A 86 -1.88 -5.57 -7.85
N LEU A 87 -1.98 -5.97 -6.57
CA LEU A 87 -0.98 -5.62 -5.56
C LEU A 87 -0.06 -6.78 -5.17
N ASN A 88 -0.23 -8.00 -5.71
CA ASN A 88 0.59 -9.13 -5.24
C ASN A 88 2.08 -8.98 -5.58
N GLY A 89 2.40 -8.20 -6.60
CA GLY A 89 3.79 -7.88 -6.98
C GLY A 89 4.43 -6.81 -6.09
N PHE A 90 3.69 -6.22 -5.15
CA PHE A 90 4.19 -5.12 -4.33
C PHE A 90 4.74 -5.60 -2.99
N THR A 91 5.77 -4.90 -2.54
CA THR A 91 6.18 -4.85 -1.14
C THR A 91 5.83 -3.51 -0.55
N PHE A 92 5.59 -3.49 0.76
CA PHE A 92 5.35 -2.29 1.53
C PHE A 92 6.34 -2.23 2.69
N HIS A 93 7.00 -1.09 2.84
CA HIS A 93 7.86 -0.80 4.00
C HIS A 93 7.67 0.64 4.43
N CYS A 94 7.98 0.89 5.70
CA CYS A 94 8.02 2.21 6.28
C CYS A 94 9.33 2.39 7.05
N GLU A 95 9.78 3.63 7.12
CA GLU A 95 10.98 4.04 7.85
C GLU A 95 10.66 5.25 8.72
N LYS A 96 11.31 5.29 9.88
CA LYS A 96 11.40 6.52 10.66
C LYS A 96 12.34 7.48 9.93
N PRO A 97 12.15 8.80 10.04
CA PRO A 97 13.17 9.74 9.60
C PRO A 97 14.49 9.41 10.31
N GLN A 98 15.60 9.49 9.58
CA GLN A 98 16.91 9.49 10.24
C GLN A 98 17.03 10.80 11.03
N GLU A 99 17.29 10.69 12.34
CA GLU A 99 17.60 11.83 13.23
C GLU A 99 18.98 12.41 12.92
#